data_AF-A0A926PFC4-F1
#
_entry.id   AF-A0A926PFC4-F1
#
_cell.length_a   1.000
_cell.length_b   1.000
_cell.length_c   1.000
_cell.angle_alpha   90.00
_cell.angle_beta   90.00
_cell.angle_gamma   90.00
#
_symmetry.space_group_name_H-M   'P 1'
#
loop_
_entity.id
_entity.type
_entity.pdbx_description
1 polymer ?
#
loop_
_entity_poly.entity_id
_entity_poly.type
_entity_poly.pdbx_seq_one_letter_code
_entity_poly.pdbx_strand_id
1 'polypeptide(L)' 'MTSLVFLTVGFGASLIALRTKDEVNRIAALVAGSIFLVWGFALTPQAFQTLVEVSIIIPIFSICMRCLGCGSTR' A
#
# COMPACT_ATOMS: atom_id res chain seq x y z
N MET A 1 -18.79 3.63 3.86
CA MET A 1 -18.23 4.93 4.28
C MET A 1 -17.06 4.75 5.25
N THR A 2 -17.22 3.91 6.27
CA THR A 2 -16.15 3.54 7.23
C THR A 2 -14.86 3.07 6.55
N SER A 3 -14.92 2.18 5.55
CA SER A 3 -13.72 1.65 4.87
C SER A 3 -12.88 2.73 4.18
N LEU A 4 -13.52 3.73 3.57
CA LEU A 4 -12.85 4.88 2.96
C LEU A 4 -12.17 5.75 4.02
N VAL A 5 -12.79 5.94 5.18
CA VAL A 5 -12.19 6.69 6.30
C VAL A 5 -10.95 5.97 6.82
N PHE A 6 -11.01 4.65 7.01
CA PHE A 6 -9.85 3.87 7.44
C PHE A 6 -8.71 3.93 6.42
N LEU A 7 -9.01 3.89 5.11
CA LEU A 7 -8.03 4.03 4.05
C LEU A 7 -7.38 5.43 4.03
N THR A 8 -8.18 6.51 4.10
CA THR A 8 -7.64 7.87 4.07
C THR A 8 -6.85 8.22 5.32
N VAL A 9 -7.31 7.75 6.49
CA VAL A 9 -6.60 7.94 7.77
C VAL A 9 -5.31 7.12 7.80
N GLY A 10 -5.34 5.87 7.37
CA GLY A 10 -4.14 5.02 7.31
C GLY A 10 -3.08 5.56 6.34
N PHE A 11 -3.52 6.06 5.18
CA PHE A 11 -2.63 6.68 4.20
C PHE A 11 -2.07 8.02 4.71
N GLY A 12 -2.93 8.85 5.32
CA GLY A 12 -2.53 10.12 5.93
C GLY A 12 -1.51 9.93 7.05
N ALA A 13 -1.75 8.97 7.96
CA ALA A 13 -0.81 8.62 9.03
C ALA A 13 0.55 8.17 8.48
N SER A 14 0.54 7.35 7.43
CA SER A 14 1.78 6.87 6.78
C SER A 14 2.57 8.01 6.12
N LEU A 15 1.89 8.96 5.48
CA LEU A 15 2.54 10.15 4.90
C LEU A 15 3.12 11.09 5.95
N ILE A 16 2.41 11.27 7.08
CA ILE A 16 2.89 12.07 8.20
C ILE A 16 4.10 11.38 8.87
N ALA A 17 4.08 10.06 8.96
CA ALA A 17 5.19 9.26 9.47
C ALA A 17 6.48 9.49 8.64
N LEU A 18 6.37 9.54 7.32
CA LEU A 18 7.52 9.82 6.43
C LEU A 18 8.12 11.22 6.62
N ARG A 19 7.37 12.16 7.22
CA ARG A 19 7.83 13.53 7.51
C ARG A 19 8.35 13.70 8.94
N THR A 20 8.19 12.71 9.82
CA THR A 20 8.63 12.79 11.21
C THR A 20 10.11 12.44 11.35
N LYS A 21 10.86 13.26 12.08
CA LYS A 21 12.30 13.06 12.32
C LYS A 21 12.59 12.06 13.44
N ASP A 22 11.74 12.00 14.45
CA ASP A 22 11.89 11.07 15.58
C ASP A 22 11.63 9.64 15.14
N GLU A 23 12.62 8.76 15.31
CA GLU A 23 12.54 7.38 14.81
C GLU A 23 11.44 6.57 15.47
N VAL A 24 11.24 6.72 16.78
CA VAL A 24 10.20 6.01 17.53
C VAL A 24 8.81 6.43 17.05
N ASN A 25 8.57 7.74 16.90
CA ASN A 25 7.29 8.25 16.42
C ASN A 25 7.06 7.90 14.95
N ARG A 26 8.11 7.90 14.12
CA ARG A 26 8.03 7.47 12.72
C ARG A 26 7.59 6.01 12.61
N ILE A 27 8.21 5.11 13.38
CA ILE A 27 7.86 3.69 13.36
C ILE A 27 6.45 3.49 13.92
N ALA A 28 6.11 4.11 15.04
CA ALA A 28 4.78 4.00 15.64
C ALA A 28 3.67 4.48 14.69
N ALA A 29 3.90 5.61 13.99
CA ALA A 29 2.95 6.15 13.02
C ALA A 29 2.84 5.28 11.76
N LEU A 30 3.94 4.67 11.29
CA LEU A 30 3.90 3.70 10.18
C LEU A 30 3.15 2.42 10.56
N VAL A 31 3.37 1.89 11.78
CA VAL A 31 2.66 0.69 12.26
C VAL A 31 1.18 0.98 12.48
N ALA A 32 0.83 2.12 13.08
CA ALA A 32 -0.56 2.52 13.21
C ALA A 32 -1.21 2.70 11.83
N GLY A 33 -0.55 3.42 10.92
CA GLY A 33 -1.02 3.61 9.55
C GLY A 33 -1.25 2.30 8.80
N SER A 34 -0.34 1.33 8.94
CA SER A 34 -0.48 0.02 8.29
C SER A 34 -1.66 -0.78 8.84
N ILE A 35 -1.89 -0.78 10.16
CA ILE A 35 -3.06 -1.43 10.77
C ILE A 35 -4.36 -0.81 10.24
N PHE A 36 -4.42 0.52 10.17
CA PHE A 36 -5.58 1.23 9.60
C PHE A 36 -5.80 0.89 8.13
N LEU A 37 -4.73 0.77 7.33
CA LEU A 37 -4.82 0.37 5.92
C LEU A 37 -5.31 -1.07 5.77
N VAL A 38 -4.78 -2.02 6.55
CA VAL A 38 -5.21 -3.43 6.50
C VAL A 38 -6.70 -3.57 6.85
N TRP A 39 -7.16 -2.90 7.91
CA TRP A 39 -8.57 -2.92 8.28
C TRP A 39 -9.47 -2.17 7.29
N GLY A 40 -9.01 -1.03 6.77
CA GLY A 40 -9.71 -0.31 5.71
C GLY A 40 -9.89 -1.17 4.47
N PHE A 41 -8.85 -1.93 4.10
CA PHE A 41 -8.87 -2.85 2.97
C PHE A 41 -9.75 -4.07 3.22
N ALA A 42 -9.72 -4.65 4.43
CA ALA A 42 -10.57 -5.78 4.80
C ALA A 42 -12.07 -5.42 4.78
N LEU A 43 -12.40 -4.16 5.06
CA LEU A 43 -13.77 -3.63 5.04
C LEU A 43 -14.22 -3.09 3.67
N THR A 44 -13.34 -3.04 2.66
CA THR A 44 -13.71 -2.60 1.31
C THR A 44 -14.38 -3.71 0.50
N PRO A 45 -15.33 -3.38 -0.39
CA PRO A 45 -15.98 -4.36 -1.26
C PRO A 45 -14.96 -5.06 -2.17
N GLN A 46 -15.21 -6.35 -2.45
CA GLN A 46 -14.30 -7.25 -3.17
C GLN A 46 -13.84 -6.71 -4.53
N ALA A 47 -14.71 -5.99 -5.25
CA ALA A 47 -14.37 -5.37 -6.54
C ALA A 47 -13.27 -4.29 -6.42
N PHE A 48 -13.19 -3.58 -5.30
CA PHE A 48 -12.13 -2.60 -5.07
C PHE A 48 -10.81 -3.28 -4.68
N GLN A 49 -10.89 -4.35 -3.90
CA GLN A 49 -9.70 -5.14 -3.52
C GLN A 49 -9.02 -5.74 -4.75
N THR A 50 -9.79 -6.35 -5.65
CA THR A 50 -9.25 -6.96 -6.88
C THR A 50 -8.62 -5.93 -7.82
N LEU A 51 -9.18 -4.72 -7.93
CA LEU A 51 -8.57 -3.64 -8.72
C LEU A 51 -7.20 -3.24 -8.17
N VAL A 52 -7.09 -3.07 -6.86
CA VAL A 52 -5.81 -2.72 -6.22
C VAL A 52 -4.81 -3.87 -6.38
N GLU A 53 -5.23 -5.11 -6.17
CA GLU A 53 -4.37 -6.29 -6.33
C GLU A 53 -3.84 -6.41 -7.76
N VAL A 54 -4.70 -6.29 -8.78
CA VAL A 54 -4.28 -6.30 -10.19
C VAL A 54 -3.31 -5.15 -10.48
N SER A 55 -3.56 -3.95 -9.95
CA SER A 55 -2.68 -2.80 -10.15
C SER A 55 -1.29 -2.97 -9.51
N ILE A 56 -1.15 -3.81 -8.49
CA ILE A 56 0.13 -4.11 -7.82
C ILE A 56 0.84 -5.28 -8.51
N ILE A 57 0.10 -6.32 -8.91
CA ILE A 57 0.66 -7.50 -9.56
C ILE A 57 1.27 -7.16 -10.92
N ILE A 58 0.61 -6.33 -11.75
CA ILE A 58 1.11 -5.95 -13.09
C ILE A 58 2.53 -5.36 -13.05
N PRO A 59 2.82 -4.31 -12.26
CA PRO A 59 4.16 -3.72 -12.21
C PRO A 59 5.18 -4.66 -11.58
N ILE A 60 4.81 -5.42 -10.54
CA ILE A 60 5.71 -6.41 -9.93
C ILE A 60 6.08 -7.48 -10.97
N PHE A 61 5.10 -8.02 -11.68
CA PHE A 61 5.32 -9.00 -12.74
C PHE A 61 6.21 -8.43 -13.85
N SER A 62 5.98 -7.18 -14.27
CA SER A 62 6.82 -6.50 -15.27
C SER A 62 8.26 -6.33 -14.79
N ILE A 63 8.46 -5.92 -13.52
CA ILE A 63 9.79 -5.80 -12.91
C ILE A 63 10.47 -7.17 -12.83
N CYS A 64 9.77 -8.21 -12.36
CA CYS A 64 10.30 -9.57 -12.29
C CYS A 64 10.72 -10.10 -13.67
N MET A 65 9.89 -9.89 -14.70
CA MET A 65 10.21 -10.30 -16.08
C MET A 65 11.40 -9.52 -16.66
N ARG A 66 11.56 -8.23 -16.30
CA ARG A 66 12.77 -7.46 -16.63
C ARG A 66 14.01 -7.99 -15.91
N CYS A 67 13.90 -8.31 -14.62
CA CYS A 67 15.00 -8.86 -13.82
C CYS A 67 15.42 -10.27 -14.27
N LEU A 68 14.48 -11.08 -14.76
CA LEU A 68 14.73 -12.42 -15.31
C LEU A 68 15.24 -12.38 -16.77
N GLY A 69 15.36 -11.20 -17.39
CA GLY A 69 15.78 -11.06 -18.79
C GLY A 69 14.72 -11.52 -19.81
N CYS A 70 13.56 -12.01 -19.37
CA CYS A 70 12.48 -12.52 -20.22
C CYS A 70 11.66 -11.43 -20.97
N GLY A 71 12.17 -10.19 -21.04
CA GLY A 71 11.49 -9.07 -21.70
C GLY A 71 12.41 -8.13 -22.49
N SER A 72 13.68 -8.47 -22.68
CA SER A 72 14.61 -7.70 -23.52
C SER A 72 15.27 -8.64 -24.54
N THR A 73 14.51 -9.00 -25.57
CA THR A 73 15.12 -9.21 -26.88
C THR A 73 14.71 -8.00 -27.70
N ARG A 74 15.67 -7.09 -27.88
CA ARG A 74 15.76 -6.02 -28.89
C ARG A 74 14.46 -5.36 -29.36
#